data_AF-A0A084SXV0-F1
#
_entry.id   AF-A0A084SXV0-F1
#
_cell.length_a   1.000
_cell.length_b   1.000
_cell.length_c   1.000
_cell.angle_alpha   90.00
_cell.angle_beta   90.00
_cell.angle_gamma   90.00
#
_symmetry.space_group_name_H-M   'P 1'
#
loop_
_entity.id
_entity.type
_entity.pdbx_description
1 polymer ?
#
loop_
_entity_poly.entity_id
_entity_poly.type
_entity_poly.pdbx_seq_one_letter_code
_entity_poly.pdbx_strand_id
1 'polypeptide(L)'
;MRSLQARLLAPTDIAPLAWFRLVFGVTMVVEVFRYFSRGWIKSYYIEPSFFFSYYGFDWVKPWPGDWMYVHFAALGVLGAMIAAGFSYRVATPLFWLGMTYVFLLDQTQYLNHMYLVCLLAFLLIWLPGGAAFALDARLGLARPRDTVPTWMLWLVRAQIGLVYFFGGIAKLESDWLSGVPGSMFLRGWELTEPLAGHEWAARAFALSGAAFDLLVVPGLLWPRSRPWAIGAVLVFHLTNAQLFRIG
;
A
#
# COMPACT_ATOMS: atom_id res chain seq x y z
N MET A 1 -25.55 2.70 -26.19
CA MET A 1 -24.63 2.58 -25.01
C MET A 1 -23.74 3.82 -24.97
N ARG A 2 -23.58 4.51 -23.84
CA ARG A 2 -22.60 5.62 -23.73
C ARG A 2 -21.18 5.09 -24.01
N SER A 3 -20.38 5.86 -24.75
CA SER A 3 -18.97 5.52 -25.02
C SER A 3 -18.17 5.40 -23.73
N LEU A 4 -17.06 4.63 -23.75
CA LEU A 4 -16.18 4.48 -22.58
C LEU A 4 -15.69 5.83 -22.05
N GLN A 5 -15.31 6.73 -22.96
CA GLN A 5 -14.92 8.10 -22.63
C GLN A 5 -16.01 8.85 -21.85
N ALA A 6 -17.27 8.77 -22.30
CA ALA A 6 -18.38 9.42 -21.61
C ALA A 6 -18.63 8.82 -20.21
N ARG A 7 -18.36 7.53 -20.00
CA ARG A 7 -18.44 6.90 -18.67
C ARG A 7 -17.30 7.32 -17.75
N LEU A 8 -16.08 7.43 -18.27
CA LEU A 8 -14.89 7.83 -17.52
C LEU A 8 -14.92 9.31 -17.11
N LEU A 9 -15.52 10.17 -17.94
CA LEU A 9 -15.68 11.59 -17.66
C LEU A 9 -16.96 11.93 -16.89
N ALA A 10 -17.87 10.97 -16.70
CA ALA A 10 -19.07 11.20 -15.92
C ALA A 10 -18.71 11.62 -14.48
N PRO A 11 -19.40 12.63 -13.90
CA PRO A 11 -19.18 13.03 -12.53
C PRO A 11 -19.60 11.91 -11.58
N THR A 12 -18.80 11.66 -10.56
CA THR A 12 -19.08 10.72 -9.47
C THR A 12 -18.68 11.36 -8.15
N ASP A 13 -19.27 10.90 -7.05
CA ASP A 13 -19.01 11.40 -5.70
C ASP A 13 -17.50 11.34 -5.38
N ILE A 14 -16.95 12.42 -4.84
CA ILE A 14 -15.54 12.52 -4.42
C ILE A 14 -15.26 11.81 -3.09
N ALA A 15 -16.28 11.50 -2.28
CA ALA A 15 -16.13 10.93 -0.94
C ALA A 15 -15.22 9.68 -0.89
N PRO A 16 -15.27 8.72 -1.84
CA PRO A 16 -14.33 7.59 -1.82
C PRO A 16 -12.86 8.00 -1.95
N LEU A 17 -12.57 9.06 -2.71
CA LEU A 17 -11.21 9.60 -2.84
C LEU A 17 -10.77 10.33 -1.56
N ALA A 18 -11.68 11.08 -0.93
CA ALA A 18 -11.42 11.74 0.35
C ALA A 18 -11.16 10.73 1.47
N TRP A 19 -11.93 9.64 1.52
CA TRP A 19 -11.69 8.51 2.42
C TRP A 19 -10.36 7.82 2.15
N PHE A 20 -10.05 7.55 0.89
CA PHE A 20 -8.77 6.96 0.51
C PHE A 20 -7.59 7.84 0.96
N ARG A 21 -7.67 9.16 0.74
CA ARG A 21 -6.67 10.14 1.22
C ARG A 21 -6.49 10.06 2.73
N LEU A 22 -7.59 10.08 3.49
CA LEU A 22 -7.56 10.02 4.96
C LEU A 22 -6.89 8.73 5.43
N VAL A 23 -7.36 7.58 4.95
CA VAL A 23 -6.83 6.26 5.32
C VAL A 23 -5.35 6.16 4.94
N PHE A 24 -4.98 6.56 3.73
CA PHE A 24 -3.57 6.57 3.30
C PHE A 24 -2.70 7.38 4.25
N GLY A 25 -3.06 8.65 4.52
CA GLY A 25 -2.26 9.50 5.39
C GLY A 25 -2.16 8.98 6.82
N VAL A 26 -3.25 8.47 7.39
CA VAL A 26 -3.25 7.85 8.73
C VAL A 26 -2.34 6.61 8.76
N THR A 27 -2.44 5.73 7.76
CA THR A 27 -1.57 4.56 7.66
C THR A 27 -0.10 4.97 7.59
N MET A 28 0.25 6.04 6.89
CA MET A 28 1.63 6.54 6.83
C MET A 28 2.12 7.10 8.16
N VAL A 29 1.27 7.79 8.93
CA VAL A 29 1.60 8.23 10.29
C VAL A 29 1.87 7.04 11.20
N VAL A 30 0.99 6.03 11.15
CA VAL A 30 1.17 4.78 11.91
C VAL A 30 2.47 4.08 11.51
N GLU A 31 2.78 4.02 10.21
CA GLU A 31 4.00 3.39 9.72
C GLU A 31 5.25 4.10 10.24
N VAL A 32 5.29 5.44 10.16
CA VAL A 32 6.39 6.23 10.72
C VAL A 32 6.55 5.97 12.22
N PHE A 33 5.44 5.94 12.98
CA PHE A 33 5.50 5.60 14.40
C PHE A 33 6.08 4.20 14.66
N ARG A 34 5.78 3.22 13.80
CA ARG A 34 6.36 1.86 13.87
C ARG A 34 7.86 1.88 13.62
N TYR A 35 8.33 2.66 12.65
CA TYR A 35 9.77 2.86 12.40
C TYR A 35 10.52 3.42 13.62
N PHE A 36 9.91 4.36 14.35
CA PHE A 36 10.47 4.88 15.60
C PHE A 36 10.43 3.84 16.72
N SER A 37 9.26 3.30 17.02
CA SER A 37 9.05 2.39 18.17
C SER A 37 9.80 1.06 18.06
N ARG A 38 10.06 0.57 16.84
CA ARG A 38 10.83 -0.65 16.60
C ARG A 38 12.34 -0.41 16.40
N GLY A 39 12.79 0.84 16.46
CA GLY A 39 14.21 1.18 16.25
C GLY A 39 14.71 0.98 14.81
N TRP A 40 13.81 0.77 13.85
CA TRP A 40 14.13 0.44 12.47
C TRP A 40 14.92 1.52 11.75
N ILE A 41 14.69 2.80 12.09
CA ILE A 41 15.46 3.91 11.50
C ILE A 41 16.96 3.73 11.77
N LYS A 42 17.29 3.35 13.01
CA LYS A 42 18.68 3.14 13.44
C LYS A 42 19.27 1.90 12.76
N SER A 43 18.59 0.77 12.89
CA SER A 43 19.09 -0.51 12.42
C SER A 43 19.20 -0.59 10.90
N TYR A 44 18.33 0.11 10.17
CA TYR A 44 18.29 0.04 8.71
C TYR A 44 19.04 1.16 8.01
N TYR A 45 19.20 2.34 8.62
CA TYR A 45 19.75 3.51 7.90
C TYR A 45 20.87 4.25 8.61
N ILE A 46 21.18 3.93 9.87
CA ILE A 46 22.25 4.61 10.64
C ILE A 46 23.42 3.67 10.96
N GLU A 47 23.13 2.48 11.49
CA GLU A 47 24.14 1.49 11.88
C GLU A 47 24.82 0.78 10.69
N PRO A 48 24.13 0.47 9.57
CA PRO A 48 24.78 -0.22 8.46
C PRO A 48 25.96 0.58 7.88
N SER A 49 27.08 -0.10 7.67
CA SER A 49 28.27 0.49 7.04
C SER A 49 28.25 0.43 5.52
N PHE A 50 27.33 -0.33 4.93
CA PHE A 50 27.19 -0.50 3.49
C PHE A 50 25.71 -0.61 3.13
N PHE A 51 25.33 -0.03 1.98
CA PHE A 51 23.97 -0.01 1.47
C PHE A 51 23.95 -0.56 0.05
N PHE A 52 23.02 -1.48 -0.22
CA PHE A 52 22.83 -2.03 -1.56
C PHE A 52 21.97 -1.08 -2.39
N SER A 53 22.63 -0.21 -3.16
CA SER A 53 21.94 0.79 -3.97
C SER A 53 21.22 0.19 -5.19
N TYR A 54 20.13 0.82 -5.61
CA TYR A 54 19.49 0.51 -6.89
C TYR A 54 20.35 0.95 -8.06
N TYR A 55 20.34 0.18 -9.15
CA TYR A 55 21.06 0.52 -10.38
C TYR A 55 20.71 1.94 -10.84
N GLY A 56 21.72 2.81 -11.00
CA GLY A 56 21.56 4.22 -11.37
C GLY A 56 21.27 5.18 -10.21
N PHE A 57 21.18 4.67 -8.98
CA PHE A 57 20.90 5.44 -7.75
C PHE A 57 22.02 5.30 -6.70
N ASP A 58 23.24 4.95 -7.11
CA ASP A 58 24.39 4.81 -6.21
C ASP A 58 24.74 6.10 -5.45
N TRP A 59 24.29 7.26 -5.96
CA TRP A 59 24.43 8.58 -5.37
C TRP A 59 23.43 8.87 -4.24
N VAL A 60 22.36 8.07 -4.11
CA VAL A 60 21.38 8.21 -3.02
C VAL A 60 21.97 7.56 -1.77
N LYS A 61 22.22 8.36 -0.74
CA LYS A 61 22.79 7.93 0.55
C LYS A 61 21.93 8.41 1.71
N PRO A 62 21.89 7.67 2.83
CA PRO A 62 21.14 8.09 4.00
C PRO A 62 21.69 9.42 4.52
N TRP A 63 20.82 10.21 5.14
CA TRP A 63 21.26 11.36 5.89
C TRP A 63 22.19 10.94 7.02
N PRO A 64 23.18 11.75 7.40
CA PRO A 64 24.12 11.37 8.45
C PRO A 64 23.44 11.29 9.81
N GLY A 65 23.53 10.14 10.48
CA GLY A 65 23.11 9.94 11.86
C GLY A 65 21.66 10.37 12.12
N ASP A 66 21.47 11.24 13.11
CA ASP A 66 20.15 11.61 13.61
C ASP A 66 19.27 12.37 12.59
N TRP A 67 19.85 12.86 11.50
CA TRP A 67 19.07 13.45 10.40
C TRP A 67 18.10 12.45 9.76
N MET A 68 18.36 11.15 9.86
CA MET A 68 17.38 10.14 9.46
C MET A 68 16.12 10.16 10.34
N TYR A 69 16.24 10.41 11.64
CA TYR A 69 15.06 10.58 12.50
C TYR A 69 14.26 11.82 12.11
N VAL A 70 14.95 12.93 11.79
CA VAL A 70 14.29 14.16 11.32
C VAL A 70 13.54 13.90 10.02
N HIS A 71 14.13 13.17 9.08
CA HIS A 71 13.48 12.81 7.80
C HIS A 71 12.20 12.00 8.03
N PHE A 72 12.25 10.97 8.89
CA PHE A 72 11.06 10.17 9.22
C PHE A 72 10.01 10.97 9.98
N ALA A 73 10.40 11.86 10.90
CA ALA A 73 9.46 12.76 11.57
C ALA A 73 8.75 13.69 10.57
N ALA A 74 9.50 14.24 9.60
CA ALA A 74 8.94 15.05 8.53
C ALA A 74 7.95 14.25 7.67
N LEU A 75 8.27 13.00 7.32
CA LEU A 75 7.33 12.09 6.64
C LEU A 75 6.05 11.86 7.44
N GLY A 76 6.14 11.70 8.76
CA GLY A 76 4.98 11.56 9.64
C GLY A 76 4.10 12.81 9.62
N VAL A 77 4.70 14.00 9.73
CA VAL A 77 3.97 15.28 9.63
C VAL A 77 3.31 15.42 8.25
N LEU A 78 4.02 15.14 7.16
CA LEU A 78 3.47 15.16 5.81
C LEU A 78 2.32 14.16 5.64
N GLY A 79 2.43 12.95 6.21
CA GLY A 79 1.35 11.96 6.26
C GLY A 79 0.10 12.49 6.98
N ALA A 80 0.28 13.15 8.13
CA ALA A 80 -0.81 13.79 8.86
C ALA A 80 -1.45 14.95 8.08
N MET A 81 -0.65 15.77 7.40
CA MET A 81 -1.13 16.83 6.50
C MET A 81 -1.95 16.25 5.35
N ILE A 82 -1.49 15.14 4.73
CA ILE A 82 -2.24 14.41 3.71
C ILE A 82 -3.55 13.88 4.30
N ALA A 83 -3.53 13.30 5.49
CA ALA A 83 -4.72 12.77 6.19
C ALA A 83 -5.74 13.85 6.56
N ALA A 84 -5.29 15.07 6.89
CA ALA A 84 -6.15 16.21 7.14
C ALA A 84 -6.59 16.94 5.85
N GLY A 85 -5.87 16.73 4.75
CA GLY A 85 -6.05 17.46 3.51
C GLY A 85 -5.64 18.93 3.69
N PHE A 86 -4.55 19.15 4.41
CA PHE A 86 -3.96 20.46 4.68
C PHE A 86 -2.68 20.65 3.87
N SER A 87 -2.54 21.80 3.20
CA SER A 87 -1.49 22.09 2.22
C SER A 87 -1.29 20.92 1.26
N TYR A 88 -2.37 20.29 0.82
CA TYR A 88 -2.36 18.96 0.19
C TYR A 88 -1.49 18.92 -1.08
N ARG A 89 -1.49 20.02 -1.84
CA ARG A 89 -0.71 20.18 -3.07
C ARG A 89 0.80 20.26 -2.84
N VAL A 90 1.21 20.66 -1.63
CA VAL A 90 2.62 20.70 -1.20
C VAL A 90 2.98 19.42 -0.45
N ALA A 91 2.08 18.93 0.40
CA ALA A 91 2.33 17.75 1.22
C ALA A 91 2.50 16.47 0.38
N THR A 92 1.67 16.26 -0.65
CA THR A 92 1.73 15.01 -1.44
C THR A 92 3.02 14.86 -2.26
N PRO A 93 3.54 15.87 -3.00
CA PRO A 93 4.82 15.73 -3.68
C PRO A 93 6.00 15.57 -2.73
N LEU A 94 6.04 16.32 -1.62
CA LEU A 94 7.10 16.20 -0.63
C LEU A 94 7.11 14.83 0.03
N PHE A 95 5.93 14.30 0.39
CA PHE A 95 5.81 12.95 0.93
C PHE A 95 6.27 11.91 -0.09
N TRP A 96 5.84 12.03 -1.35
CA TRP A 96 6.27 11.13 -2.41
C TRP A 96 7.79 11.15 -2.61
N LEU A 97 8.41 12.33 -2.67
CA LEU A 97 9.87 12.47 -2.78
C LEU A 97 10.58 11.85 -1.58
N GLY A 98 10.13 12.16 -0.36
CA GLY A 98 10.74 11.66 0.86
C GLY A 98 10.60 10.14 1.03
N MET A 99 9.45 9.56 0.67
CA MET A 99 9.26 8.09 0.68
C MET A 99 10.04 7.40 -0.43
N THR A 100 10.07 7.98 -1.63
CA THR A 100 10.85 7.44 -2.75
C THR A 100 12.34 7.47 -2.44
N TYR A 101 12.82 8.52 -1.78
CA TYR A 101 14.18 8.58 -1.25
C TYR A 101 14.46 7.41 -0.31
N VAL A 102 13.62 7.17 0.71
CA VAL A 102 13.78 6.05 1.65
C VAL A 102 13.77 4.70 0.93
N PHE A 103 12.87 4.52 -0.03
CA PHE A 103 12.81 3.31 -0.86
C PHE A 103 14.10 3.05 -1.65
N LEU A 104 14.75 4.10 -2.15
CA LEU A 104 15.96 3.98 -2.96
C LEU A 104 17.26 3.80 -2.14
N LEU A 105 17.20 3.95 -0.82
CA LEU A 105 18.39 3.87 0.04
C LEU A 105 19.04 2.48 0.04
N ASP A 106 18.22 1.42 0.15
CA ASP A 106 18.73 0.06 0.28
C ASP A 106 17.76 -0.99 -0.27
N GLN A 107 18.23 -1.76 -1.23
CA GLN A 107 17.51 -2.88 -1.83
C GLN A 107 17.22 -4.01 -0.84
N THR A 108 18.04 -4.19 0.20
CA THR A 108 17.82 -5.23 1.23
C THR A 108 16.58 -4.97 2.07
N GLN A 109 16.14 -3.71 2.13
CA GLN A 109 14.91 -3.30 2.81
C GLN A 109 13.70 -3.28 1.88
N TYR A 110 13.83 -3.82 0.67
CA TYR A 110 12.75 -3.84 -0.30
C TYR A 110 11.53 -4.59 0.24
N LEU A 111 10.39 -3.88 0.25
CA LEU A 111 9.08 -4.44 0.46
C LEU A 111 8.14 -3.94 -0.65
N ASN A 112 7.39 -4.86 -1.24
CA ASN A 112 6.38 -4.53 -2.25
C ASN A 112 5.35 -3.49 -1.75
N HIS A 113 5.09 -3.46 -0.43
CA HIS A 113 4.22 -2.47 0.20
C HIS A 113 4.83 -1.06 0.20
N MET A 114 6.14 -0.91 0.42
CA MET A 114 6.83 0.39 0.31
C MET A 114 6.79 0.91 -1.13
N TYR A 115 6.99 0.02 -2.10
CA TYR A 115 6.86 0.37 -3.50
C TYR A 115 5.43 0.83 -3.85
N LEU A 116 4.40 0.11 -3.37
CA LEU A 116 3.00 0.52 -3.53
C LEU A 116 2.73 1.89 -2.91
N VAL A 117 3.28 2.19 -1.73
CA VAL A 117 3.17 3.51 -1.10
C VAL A 117 3.74 4.60 -2.00
N CYS A 118 4.91 4.37 -2.61
CA CYS A 118 5.50 5.34 -3.55
C CYS A 118 4.58 5.57 -4.76
N LEU A 119 4.01 4.50 -5.34
CA LEU A 119 3.08 4.62 -6.46
C LEU A 119 1.80 5.36 -6.07
N LEU A 120 1.18 5.01 -4.94
CA LEU A 120 -0.05 5.66 -4.48
C LEU A 120 0.18 7.14 -4.12
N ALA A 121 1.30 7.45 -3.46
CA ALA A 121 1.70 8.83 -3.17
C ALA A 121 1.88 9.64 -4.47
N PHE A 122 2.51 9.05 -5.50
CA PHE A 122 2.64 9.69 -6.80
C PHE A 122 1.28 9.96 -7.44
N LEU A 123 0.36 9.00 -7.41
CA LEU A 123 -0.99 9.19 -7.95
C LEU A 123 -1.74 10.30 -7.21
N LEU A 124 -1.61 10.40 -5.89
CA LEU A 124 -2.27 11.41 -5.07
C LEU A 124 -1.89 12.85 -5.48
N ILE A 125 -0.67 13.09 -5.99
CA ILE A 125 -0.25 14.42 -6.48
C ILE A 125 -1.24 14.98 -7.52
N TRP A 126 -1.77 14.10 -8.38
CA TRP A 126 -2.63 14.45 -9.50
C TRP A 126 -4.12 14.49 -9.14
N LEU A 127 -4.49 13.96 -7.98
CA LEU A 127 -5.87 13.84 -7.54
C LEU A 127 -6.28 15.04 -6.68
N PRO A 128 -7.55 15.49 -6.73
CA PRO A 128 -8.01 16.66 -5.99
C PRO A 128 -8.33 16.34 -4.51
N GLY A 129 -7.40 15.71 -3.78
CA GLY A 129 -7.65 15.25 -2.41
C GLY A 129 -7.89 16.38 -1.38
N GLY A 130 -7.39 17.59 -1.65
CA GLY A 130 -7.64 18.78 -0.81
C GLY A 130 -8.99 19.46 -1.04
N ALA A 131 -9.81 18.99 -2.00
CA ALA A 131 -11.06 19.66 -2.39
C ALA A 131 -12.32 19.17 -1.65
N ALA A 132 -12.23 18.08 -0.87
CA ALA A 132 -13.37 17.53 -0.13
C ALA A 132 -12.95 16.88 1.19
N PHE A 133 -13.78 17.06 2.22
CA PHE A 133 -13.52 16.61 3.60
C PHE A 133 -12.09 16.94 4.08
N ALA A 134 -11.59 18.12 3.68
CA ALA A 134 -10.19 18.53 3.81
C ALA A 134 -10.10 19.92 4.45
N LEU A 135 -9.04 20.16 5.23
CA LEU A 135 -8.79 21.47 5.83
C LEU A 135 -8.56 22.55 4.78
N ASP A 136 -7.92 22.24 3.65
CA ASP A 136 -7.71 23.22 2.57
C ASP A 136 -9.03 23.80 2.06
N ALA A 137 -10.05 22.96 1.86
CA ALA A 137 -11.38 23.41 1.45
C ALA A 137 -12.07 24.24 2.54
N ARG A 138 -11.90 23.88 3.82
CA ARG A 138 -12.48 24.61 4.97
C ARG A 138 -11.82 25.97 5.20
N LEU A 139 -10.52 26.07 4.96
CA LEU A 139 -9.71 27.29 5.12
C LEU A 139 -9.70 28.17 3.86
N GLY A 140 -10.41 27.78 2.79
CA GLY A 140 -10.45 28.53 1.53
C GLY A 140 -9.16 28.44 0.70
N LEU A 141 -8.24 27.54 1.04
CA LEU A 141 -6.98 27.28 0.31
C LEU A 141 -7.19 26.42 -0.95
N ALA A 142 -8.31 25.70 -1.03
CA ALA A 142 -8.73 24.94 -2.21
C ALA A 142 -10.22 25.15 -2.50
N ARG A 143 -10.60 25.12 -3.79
CA ARG A 143 -12.00 25.17 -4.19
C ARG A 143 -12.70 23.86 -3.79
N PRO A 144 -13.79 23.91 -2.97
CA PRO A 144 -14.57 22.73 -2.64
C PRO A 144 -15.12 22.04 -3.89
N ARG A 145 -15.23 20.72 -3.85
CA ARG A 145 -15.82 19.90 -4.91
C ARG A 145 -16.66 18.78 -4.31
N ASP A 146 -17.84 18.52 -4.87
CA ASP A 146 -18.66 17.37 -4.50
C ASP A 146 -18.45 16.17 -5.42
N THR A 147 -17.90 16.41 -6.62
CA THR A 147 -17.71 15.38 -7.65
C THR A 147 -16.34 15.44 -8.30
N VAL A 148 -15.93 14.30 -8.82
CA VAL A 148 -14.75 14.13 -9.69
C VAL A 148 -15.12 13.28 -10.91
N PRO A 149 -14.38 13.39 -12.03
CA PRO A 149 -14.52 12.44 -13.11
C PRO A 149 -14.26 11.00 -12.65
N THR A 150 -15.09 10.07 -13.10
CA THR A 150 -15.05 8.66 -12.68
C THR A 150 -13.69 7.98 -12.88
N TRP A 151 -12.90 8.41 -13.89
CA TRP A 151 -11.55 7.87 -14.12
C TRP A 151 -10.60 8.05 -12.94
N MET A 152 -10.76 9.12 -12.14
CA MET A 152 -9.91 9.39 -10.98
C MET A 152 -10.06 8.29 -9.91
N LEU A 153 -11.28 7.80 -9.70
CA LEU A 153 -11.52 6.67 -8.79
C LEU A 153 -10.99 5.36 -9.37
N TRP A 154 -11.14 5.15 -10.68
CA TRP A 154 -10.62 3.96 -11.34
C TRP A 154 -9.10 3.92 -11.37
N LEU A 155 -8.41 5.06 -11.42
CA LEU A 155 -6.95 5.12 -11.36
C LEU A 155 -6.43 4.50 -10.06
N VAL A 156 -7.01 4.87 -8.92
CA VAL A 156 -6.64 4.30 -7.61
C VAL A 156 -7.04 2.82 -7.51
N ARG A 157 -8.26 2.48 -7.95
CA ARG A 157 -8.74 1.09 -7.93
C ARG A 157 -7.90 0.17 -8.81
N ALA A 158 -7.50 0.63 -9.98
CA ALA A 158 -6.63 -0.09 -10.90
C ALA A 158 -5.26 -0.31 -10.26
N GLN A 159 -4.64 0.73 -9.69
CA GLN A 159 -3.34 0.60 -9.03
C GLN A 159 -3.34 -0.44 -7.90
N ILE A 160 -4.37 -0.43 -7.04
CA ILE A 160 -4.52 -1.44 -5.98
C ILE A 160 -4.78 -2.82 -6.60
N GLY A 161 -5.64 -2.89 -7.61
CA GLY A 161 -5.98 -4.13 -8.30
C GLY A 161 -4.79 -4.79 -8.99
N LEU A 162 -3.85 -4.01 -9.53
CA LEU A 162 -2.63 -4.52 -10.16
C LEU A 162 -1.76 -5.29 -9.17
N VAL A 163 -1.68 -4.87 -7.91
CA VAL A 163 -0.90 -5.57 -6.88
C VAL A 163 -1.46 -6.97 -6.63
N TYR A 164 -2.77 -7.09 -6.49
CA TYR A 164 -3.43 -8.40 -6.36
C TYR A 164 -3.27 -9.23 -7.63
N PHE A 165 -3.50 -8.66 -8.80
CA PHE A 165 -3.40 -9.38 -10.07
C PHE A 165 -1.99 -9.96 -10.30
N PHE A 166 -0.94 -9.13 -10.18
CA PHE A 166 0.43 -9.60 -10.35
C PHE A 166 0.90 -10.47 -9.18
N GLY A 167 0.40 -10.23 -7.96
CA GLY A 167 0.59 -11.12 -6.81
C GLY A 167 0.02 -12.52 -7.06
N GLY A 168 -1.12 -12.60 -7.74
CA GLY A 168 -1.76 -13.84 -8.17
C GLY A 168 -0.99 -14.53 -9.30
N ILE A 169 -0.55 -13.79 -10.32
CA ILE A 169 0.30 -14.32 -11.40
C ILE A 169 1.58 -14.93 -10.83
N ALA A 170 2.25 -14.24 -9.91
CA ALA A 170 3.46 -14.75 -9.27
C ALA A 170 3.21 -16.07 -8.51
N LYS A 171 1.98 -16.31 -8.04
CA LYS A 171 1.57 -17.54 -7.35
C LYS A 171 1.11 -18.67 -8.29
N LEU A 172 1.08 -18.44 -9.59
CA LEU A 172 0.86 -19.49 -10.59
C LEU A 172 2.17 -20.22 -10.97
N GLU A 173 3.30 -19.77 -10.41
CA GLU A 173 4.60 -20.40 -10.58
C GLU A 173 4.63 -21.79 -9.90
N SER A 174 5.40 -22.71 -10.48
CA SER A 174 5.49 -24.11 -10.08
C SER A 174 5.90 -24.34 -8.63
N ASP A 175 6.91 -23.63 -8.13
CA ASP A 175 7.38 -23.77 -6.75
C ASP A 175 6.30 -23.32 -5.76
N TRP A 176 5.56 -22.25 -6.07
CA TRP A 176 4.41 -21.86 -5.23
C TRP A 176 3.33 -22.95 -5.22
N LEU A 177 2.88 -23.37 -6.41
CA LEU A 177 1.79 -24.36 -6.55
C LEU A 177 2.15 -25.75 -6.03
N SER A 178 3.43 -26.09 -5.95
CA SER A 178 3.92 -27.33 -5.32
C SER A 178 3.49 -27.43 -3.83
N GLY A 179 3.23 -26.28 -3.19
CA GLY A 179 2.91 -26.17 -1.77
C GLY A 179 4.13 -25.95 -0.88
N VAL A 180 5.36 -25.97 -1.42
CA VAL A 180 6.59 -25.82 -0.62
C VAL A 180 6.57 -24.54 0.23
N PRO A 181 6.31 -23.32 -0.32
CA PRO A 181 6.18 -22.11 0.50
C PRO A 181 5.03 -22.21 1.52
N GLY A 182 3.90 -22.79 1.11
CA GLY A 182 2.74 -22.99 1.99
C GLY A 182 3.08 -23.81 3.22
N SER A 183 3.86 -24.88 3.07
CA SER A 183 4.31 -25.71 4.20
C SER A 183 5.19 -24.94 5.19
N MET A 184 6.02 -24.00 4.71
CA MET A 184 6.83 -23.14 5.57
C MET A 184 5.97 -22.13 6.31
N PHE A 185 5.03 -21.50 5.62
CA PHE A 185 4.17 -20.47 6.21
C PHE A 185 3.18 -21.02 7.23
N LEU A 186 2.62 -22.20 6.99
CA LEU A 186 1.71 -22.85 7.94
C LEU A 186 2.38 -23.12 9.30
N ARG A 187 3.72 -23.23 9.37
CA ARG A 187 4.47 -23.35 10.64
C ARG A 187 4.58 -22.04 11.40
N GLY A 188 4.25 -20.90 10.78
CA GLY A 188 4.34 -19.58 11.40
C GLY A 188 3.27 -19.30 12.45
N TRP A 189 2.25 -20.15 12.55
CA TRP A 189 1.15 -20.00 13.50
C TRP A 189 0.76 -21.35 14.12
N GLU A 190 0.68 -21.40 15.46
CA GLU A 190 0.35 -22.61 16.23
C GLU A 190 -0.93 -23.32 15.76
N LEU A 191 -1.94 -22.56 15.30
CA LEU A 191 -3.19 -23.15 14.82
C LEU A 191 -3.01 -23.93 13.50
N THR A 192 -2.08 -23.51 12.66
CA THR A 192 -1.84 -24.10 11.34
C THR A 192 -0.64 -25.04 11.30
N GLU A 193 0.23 -25.00 12.30
CA GLU A 193 1.45 -25.81 12.37
C GLU A 193 1.18 -27.32 12.22
N PRO A 194 0.15 -27.93 12.83
CA PRO A 194 -0.14 -29.36 12.64
C PRO A 194 -0.48 -29.72 11.18
N LEU A 195 -0.96 -28.75 10.40
CA LEU A 195 -1.29 -28.93 8.99
C LEU A 195 -0.05 -28.85 8.09
N ALA A 196 1.04 -28.24 8.55
CA ALA A 196 2.24 -28.02 7.74
C ALA A 196 2.94 -29.30 7.26
N GLY A 197 2.74 -30.42 7.97
CA GLY A 197 3.26 -31.74 7.59
C GLY A 197 2.45 -32.42 6.48
N HIS A 198 1.29 -31.88 6.11
CA HIS A 198 0.38 -32.49 5.14
C HIS A 198 0.47 -31.78 3.78
N GLU A 199 0.89 -32.51 2.74
CA GLU A 199 1.03 -31.95 1.38
C GLU A 199 -0.27 -31.33 0.86
N TRP A 200 -1.42 -31.96 1.14
CA TRP A 200 -2.72 -31.44 0.70
C TRP A 200 -3.03 -30.08 1.32
N ALA A 201 -2.64 -29.84 2.58
CA ALA A 201 -2.91 -28.59 3.28
C ALA A 201 -1.99 -27.48 2.75
N ALA A 202 -0.72 -27.81 2.51
CA ALA A 202 0.24 -26.89 1.90
C ALA A 202 -0.17 -26.47 0.48
N ARG A 203 -0.66 -27.41 -0.33
CA ARG A 203 -1.22 -27.11 -1.67
C ARG A 203 -2.53 -26.34 -1.61
N ALA A 204 -3.42 -26.66 -0.66
CA ALA A 204 -4.65 -25.90 -0.46
C ALA A 204 -4.37 -24.45 -0.04
N PHE A 205 -3.38 -24.22 0.82
CA PHE A 205 -2.88 -22.89 1.15
C PHE A 205 -2.36 -22.15 -0.09
N ALA A 206 -1.49 -22.80 -0.87
CA ALA A 206 -0.93 -22.19 -2.07
C ALA A 206 -2.02 -21.81 -3.10
N LEU A 207 -2.94 -22.74 -3.40
CA LEU A 207 -4.04 -22.54 -4.35
C LEU A 207 -5.03 -21.48 -3.86
N SER A 208 -5.37 -21.47 -2.56
CA SER A 208 -6.27 -20.46 -2.00
C SER A 208 -5.66 -19.06 -2.03
N GLY A 209 -4.35 -18.94 -1.76
CA GLY A 209 -3.63 -17.66 -1.91
C GLY A 209 -3.63 -17.14 -3.35
N ALA A 210 -3.38 -18.02 -4.33
CA ALA A 210 -3.42 -17.66 -5.76
C ALA A 210 -4.83 -17.28 -6.21
N ALA A 211 -5.84 -18.08 -5.84
CA ALA A 211 -7.23 -17.83 -6.17
C ALA A 211 -7.74 -16.53 -5.54
N PHE A 212 -7.39 -16.27 -4.27
CA PHE A 212 -7.73 -15.02 -3.60
C PHE A 212 -7.19 -13.81 -4.38
N ASP A 213 -5.89 -13.79 -4.67
CA ASP A 213 -5.25 -12.66 -5.35
C ASP A 213 -5.84 -12.40 -6.75
N LEU A 214 -6.15 -13.46 -7.51
CA LEU A 214 -6.74 -13.32 -8.85
C LEU A 214 -8.22 -12.93 -8.83
N LEU A 215 -8.98 -13.37 -7.82
CA LEU A 215 -10.44 -13.25 -7.80
C LEU A 215 -10.97 -12.13 -6.90
N VAL A 216 -10.17 -11.61 -5.96
CA VAL A 216 -10.65 -10.60 -5.00
C VAL A 216 -11.04 -9.29 -5.68
N VAL A 217 -10.26 -8.84 -6.66
CA VAL A 217 -10.55 -7.60 -7.40
C VAL A 217 -11.85 -7.70 -8.19
N PRO A 218 -12.05 -8.66 -9.11
CA PRO A 218 -13.35 -8.81 -9.78
C PRO A 218 -14.49 -9.06 -8.78
N GLY A 219 -14.22 -9.79 -7.70
CA GLY A 219 -15.16 -10.04 -6.60
C GLY A 219 -15.65 -8.76 -5.91
N LEU A 220 -14.76 -7.80 -5.63
CA LEU A 220 -15.11 -6.50 -5.04
C LEU A 220 -15.83 -5.58 -6.04
N LEU A 221 -15.47 -5.66 -7.32
CA LEU A 221 -16.08 -4.83 -8.36
C LEU A 221 -17.52 -5.25 -8.67
N TRP A 222 -17.81 -6.56 -8.69
CA TRP A 222 -19.16 -7.06 -8.96
C TRP A 222 -20.06 -6.95 -7.71
N PRO A 223 -21.17 -6.18 -7.74
CA PRO A 223 -21.96 -5.91 -6.55
C PRO A 223 -22.53 -7.15 -5.83
N ARG A 224 -22.80 -8.24 -6.55
CA ARG A 224 -23.35 -9.48 -5.97
C ARG A 224 -22.32 -10.29 -5.16
N SER A 225 -21.06 -10.30 -5.59
CA SER A 225 -19.97 -10.98 -4.90
C SER A 225 -19.28 -10.10 -3.85
N ARG A 226 -19.46 -8.78 -3.89
CA ARG A 226 -18.78 -7.82 -3.02
C ARG A 226 -18.80 -8.16 -1.52
N PRO A 227 -19.94 -8.48 -0.87
CA PRO A 227 -19.90 -8.79 0.57
C PRO A 227 -19.04 -10.02 0.89
N TRP A 228 -19.07 -11.04 0.04
CA TRP A 228 -18.23 -12.23 0.16
C TRP A 228 -16.74 -11.92 -0.05
N ALA A 229 -16.43 -11.08 -1.05
CA ALA A 229 -15.06 -10.63 -1.30
C ALA A 229 -14.51 -9.80 -0.12
N ILE A 230 -15.33 -8.94 0.50
CA ILE A 230 -14.94 -8.22 1.73
C ILE A 230 -14.64 -9.21 2.86
N GLY A 231 -15.49 -10.21 3.07
CA GLY A 231 -15.24 -11.27 4.05
C GLY A 231 -13.92 -12.02 3.79
N ALA A 232 -13.67 -12.39 2.53
CA ALA A 232 -12.42 -13.04 2.12
C ALA A 232 -11.19 -12.14 2.36
N VAL A 233 -11.28 -10.84 2.07
CA VAL A 233 -10.21 -9.86 2.32
C VAL A 233 -9.86 -9.82 3.82
N LEU A 234 -10.88 -9.76 4.68
CA LEU A 234 -10.66 -9.74 6.13
C LEU A 234 -9.97 -11.01 6.61
N VAL A 235 -10.48 -12.19 6.21
CA VAL A 235 -9.90 -13.47 6.59
C VAL A 235 -8.45 -13.60 6.09
N PHE A 236 -8.20 -13.23 4.83
CA PHE A 236 -6.88 -13.31 4.23
C PHE A 236 -5.87 -12.44 4.97
N HIS A 237 -6.18 -11.16 5.20
CA HIS A 237 -5.26 -10.24 5.87
C HIS A 237 -5.04 -10.57 7.34
N LEU A 238 -6.07 -11.01 8.06
CA LEU A 238 -5.93 -11.46 9.45
C LEU A 238 -5.06 -12.73 9.54
N THR A 239 -5.26 -13.68 8.62
CA THR A 239 -4.46 -14.91 8.56
C THR A 239 -3.00 -14.58 8.23
N ASN A 240 -2.76 -13.70 7.26
CA ASN A 240 -1.41 -13.26 6.91
C ASN A 240 -0.71 -12.53 8.06
N ALA A 241 -1.43 -11.68 8.80
CA ALA A 241 -0.86 -10.99 9.95
C ALA A 241 -0.35 -11.97 11.03
N GLN A 242 -1.04 -13.10 11.23
CA GLN A 242 -0.61 -14.15 12.15
C GLN A 242 0.54 -14.99 11.59
N LEU A 243 0.40 -15.50 10.36
CA LEU A 243 1.36 -16.43 9.76
C LEU A 243 2.72 -15.80 9.52
N PHE A 244 2.74 -14.59 8.99
CA PHE A 244 3.98 -14.00 8.52
C PHE A 244 4.61 -13.05 9.53
N ARG A 245 3.84 -12.55 10.51
CA ARG A 245 4.22 -11.43 11.38
C ARG A 245 4.83 -10.26 10.57
N ILE A 246 4.40 -10.12 9.30
CA ILE A 246 4.79 -9.02 8.42
C ILE A 246 3.86 -7.86 8.74
N GLY A 247 4.45 -6.71 9.01
CA GLY A 247 3.85 -5.70 9.86
C GLY A 247 4.84 -5.48 10.96
#